data_AF-A0A6I2UL36-F1
#
_entry.id   AF-A0A6I2UL36-F1
#
_cell.length_a   1.000
_cell.length_b   1.000
_cell.length_c   1.000
_cell.angle_alpha   90.00
_cell.angle_beta   90.00
_cell.angle_gamma   90.00
#
_symmetry.space_group_name_H-M   'P 1'
#
loop_
_entity.id
_entity.type
_entity.pdbx_description
1 polymer ?
#
loop_
_entity_poly.entity_id
_entity_poly.type
_entity_poly.pdbx_seq_one_letter_code
_entity_poly.pdbx_strand_id
1 'polypeptide(L)'
;MALSNLGPVLWACADSMRGSMGADEYKDYLLGLVFYKHISDSQLYDVYDLLRDEKPESLAEAQAFYEEVYANRSQSNEAAEEWNDLQQELIDKYGFAIAPHTTFTAFYNQINENEFTTDSLRQAMRDIEQKVFDLDDVTQIKPYEDLFEDFDIDSKSLGATPRERNRLLADVIKKLQAVNLSEYGADALGDAYEYLIGQFAAGSGKKAGEFYTPQAVSSLITRIVTSGKADKHGY
;
A
#
# COMPACT_ATOMS: atom_id res chain seq x y z
N MET A 1 13.23 -8.00 18.64
CA MET A 1 11.78 -8.34 18.65
C MET A 1 11.53 -9.21 17.43
N ALA A 2 10.80 -10.32 17.56
CA ALA A 2 10.68 -11.28 16.48
C ALA A 2 9.99 -10.67 15.25
N LEU A 3 10.64 -10.71 14.09
CA LEU A 3 10.12 -10.35 12.76
C LEU A 3 8.92 -11.21 12.30
N SER A 4 8.33 -12.01 13.19
CA SER A 4 7.50 -13.17 12.87
C SER A 4 6.00 -12.97 13.16
N ASN A 5 5.45 -11.74 13.05
CA ASN A 5 4.05 -11.51 13.41
C ASN A 5 3.31 -10.41 12.63
N LEU A 6 3.84 -9.94 11.49
CA LEU A 6 3.22 -8.86 10.72
C LEU A 6 1.83 -9.25 10.17
N GLY A 7 1.69 -10.44 9.57
CA GLY A 7 0.41 -10.93 9.04
C GLY A 7 -0.73 -10.93 10.07
N PRO A 8 -0.56 -11.55 11.25
CA PRO A 8 -1.55 -11.50 12.32
C PRO A 8 -1.88 -10.09 12.82
N VAL A 9 -0.90 -9.19 12.88
CA VAL A 9 -1.12 -7.79 13.28
C VAL A 9 -1.98 -7.07 12.23
N LEU A 10 -1.63 -7.17 10.95
CA LEU A 10 -2.41 -6.58 9.86
C LEU A 10 -3.83 -7.13 9.80
N TRP A 11 -4.00 -8.44 10.04
CA TRP A 11 -5.30 -9.09 10.12
C TRP A 11 -6.17 -8.50 11.24
N ALA A 12 -5.58 -8.23 12.41
CA ALA A 12 -6.28 -7.64 13.55
C ALA A 12 -6.68 -6.16 13.31
N CYS A 13 -5.90 -5.41 12.51
CA CYS A 13 -6.25 -4.04 12.14
C CYS A 13 -7.61 -3.96 11.41
N ALA A 14 -8.02 -5.03 10.72
CA ALA A 14 -9.30 -5.11 10.00
C ALA A 14 -10.46 -5.68 10.82
N ASP A 15 -10.31 -5.95 12.13
CA ASP A 15 -11.37 -6.58 12.94
C ASP A 15 -12.69 -5.80 12.92
N SER A 16 -12.64 -4.46 12.78
CA SER A 16 -13.83 -3.63 12.64
C SER A 16 -14.63 -3.91 11.35
N MET A 17 -13.95 -4.28 10.26
CA MET A 17 -14.62 -4.65 9.01
C MET A 17 -15.27 -6.03 9.10
N ARG A 18 -14.67 -6.99 9.83
CA ARG A 18 -15.23 -8.34 10.01
C ARG A 18 -16.59 -8.35 10.71
N GLY A 19 -16.87 -7.35 11.53
CA GLY A 19 -18.19 -7.20 12.17
C GLY A 19 -19.29 -6.74 11.22
N SER A 20 -18.93 -6.16 10.07
CA SER A 20 -19.86 -5.55 9.12
C SER A 20 -19.98 -6.31 7.80
N MET A 21 -18.96 -7.08 7.40
CA MET A 21 -18.93 -7.78 6.12
C MET A 21 -18.18 -9.12 6.15
N GLY A 22 -18.44 -9.97 5.15
CA GLY A 22 -17.81 -11.28 4.99
C GLY A 22 -16.35 -11.20 4.56
N ALA A 23 -15.60 -12.30 4.74
CA ALA A 23 -14.18 -12.39 4.40
C ALA A 23 -13.86 -12.06 2.94
N ASP A 24 -14.72 -12.48 2.02
CA ASP A 24 -14.54 -12.19 0.59
C ASP A 24 -14.64 -10.68 0.28
N GLU A 25 -15.42 -9.93 1.05
CA GLU A 25 -15.63 -8.48 0.83
C GLU A 25 -14.55 -7.64 1.51
N TYR A 26 -14.19 -7.91 2.77
CA TYR A 26 -13.16 -7.09 3.42
C TYR A 26 -11.72 -7.38 2.97
N LYS A 27 -11.52 -8.47 2.23
CA LYS A 27 -10.26 -8.79 1.56
C LYS A 27 -9.81 -7.64 0.66
N ASP A 28 -10.72 -7.13 -0.18
CA ASP A 28 -10.39 -6.12 -1.18
C ASP A 28 -10.00 -4.80 -0.51
N TYR A 29 -10.66 -4.42 0.59
CA TYR A 29 -10.28 -3.24 1.36
C TYR A 29 -8.96 -3.41 2.12
N LEU A 30 -8.77 -4.52 2.83
CA LEU A 30 -7.57 -4.70 3.65
C LEU A 30 -6.31 -4.80 2.79
N LEU A 31 -6.34 -5.60 1.73
CA LEU A 31 -5.18 -5.79 0.85
C LEU A 31 -4.83 -4.48 0.11
N GLY A 32 -5.85 -3.74 -0.37
CA GLY A 32 -5.66 -2.44 -1.01
C GLY A 32 -5.06 -1.39 -0.06
N LEU A 33 -5.56 -1.30 1.18
CA LEU A 33 -5.00 -0.37 2.18
C LEU A 33 -3.59 -0.73 2.61
N VAL A 34 -3.28 -2.02 2.81
CA VAL A 34 -1.92 -2.46 3.15
C VAL A 34 -0.97 -2.16 1.98
N PHE A 35 -1.43 -2.31 0.73
CA PHE A 35 -0.60 -2.04 -0.44
C PHE A 35 -0.28 -0.55 -0.51
N TYR A 36 -1.32 0.28 -0.45
CA TYR A 36 -1.18 1.73 -0.46
C TYR A 36 -0.28 2.22 0.68
N LYS A 37 -0.47 1.66 1.88
CA LYS A 37 0.36 1.96 3.04
C LYS A 37 1.82 1.60 2.81
N HIS A 38 2.11 0.40 2.30
CA HIS A 38 3.49 -0.05 2.10
C HIS A 38 4.24 0.90 1.18
N ILE A 39 3.66 1.24 0.02
CA ILE A 39 4.31 2.14 -0.93
C ILE A 39 4.42 3.55 -0.34
N SER A 40 3.37 4.04 0.33
CA SER A 40 3.40 5.35 0.96
C SER A 40 4.44 5.47 2.08
N ASP A 41 4.56 4.47 2.96
CA ASP A 41 5.56 4.47 4.03
C ASP A 41 6.98 4.40 3.43
N SER A 42 7.16 3.63 2.34
CA SER A 42 8.46 3.47 1.68
C SER A 42 8.90 4.76 1.00
N GLN A 43 7.99 5.45 0.29
CA GLN A 43 8.29 6.74 -0.32
C GLN A 43 8.62 7.82 0.72
N LEU A 44 7.94 7.85 1.87
CA LEU A 44 8.28 8.79 2.94
C LEU A 44 9.71 8.61 3.45
N TYR A 45 10.14 7.36 3.60
CA TYR A 45 11.51 7.05 4.02
C TYR A 45 12.52 7.45 2.94
N ASP A 46 12.24 7.14 1.68
CA ASP A 46 13.11 7.51 0.57
C ASP A 46 13.20 9.02 0.37
N VAL A 47 12.10 9.77 0.51
CA VAL A 47 12.15 11.24 0.44
C VAL A 47 13.11 11.81 1.48
N TYR A 48 13.03 11.28 2.70
CA TYR A 48 13.89 11.73 3.79
C TYR A 48 15.36 11.35 3.52
N ASP A 49 15.61 10.11 3.09
CA ASP A 49 16.95 9.62 2.76
C ASP A 49 17.58 10.37 1.57
N LEU A 50 16.84 10.58 0.49
CA LEU A 50 17.33 11.25 -0.72
C LEU A 50 17.74 12.71 -0.46
N LEU A 51 17.03 13.41 0.42
CA LEU A 51 17.28 14.84 0.68
C LEU A 51 18.14 15.11 1.92
N ARG A 52 18.24 14.15 2.86
CA ARG A 52 19.02 14.31 4.09
C ARG A 52 20.16 13.32 4.27
N ASP A 53 20.24 12.26 3.47
CA ASP A 53 21.19 11.14 3.64
C ASP A 53 21.06 10.49 5.03
N GLU A 54 19.82 10.42 5.53
CA GLU A 54 19.50 9.96 6.88
C GLU A 54 18.17 9.16 6.92
N LYS A 55 17.97 8.40 8.00
CA LYS A 55 16.71 7.70 8.26
C LYS A 55 15.84 8.54 9.21
N PRO A 56 14.54 8.75 8.91
CA PRO A 56 13.65 9.47 9.83
C PRO A 56 13.43 8.68 11.12
N GLU A 57 13.23 9.38 12.24
CA GLU A 57 12.87 8.78 13.53
C GLU A 57 11.44 8.21 13.51
N SER A 58 10.57 8.75 12.66
CA SER A 58 9.19 8.29 12.53
C SER A 58 8.56 8.65 11.17
N LEU A 59 7.47 7.97 10.81
CA LEU A 59 6.64 8.33 9.65
C LEU A 59 6.07 9.76 9.76
N ALA A 60 5.79 10.24 10.97
CA ALA A 60 5.27 11.59 11.19
C ALA A 60 6.32 12.67 10.88
N GLU A 61 7.57 12.42 11.25
CA GLU A 61 8.68 13.30 10.89
C GLU A 61 8.90 13.33 9.38
N ALA A 62 8.97 12.15 8.75
CA ALA A 62 9.12 12.04 7.30
C ALA A 62 7.98 12.74 6.55
N GLN A 63 6.74 12.61 7.04
CA GLN A 63 5.57 13.28 6.49
C GLN A 63 5.70 14.80 6.56
N ALA A 64 6.01 15.34 7.74
CA ALA A 64 6.15 16.77 7.93
C ALA A 64 7.26 17.36 7.04
N PHE A 65 8.37 16.62 6.91
CA PHE A 65 9.46 17.01 6.02
C PHE A 65 9.02 17.01 4.55
N TYR A 66 8.31 15.98 4.07
CA TYR A 66 7.85 15.94 2.68
C TYR A 66 6.86 17.08 2.36
N GLU A 67 5.97 17.42 3.30
CA GLU A 67 5.07 18.56 3.19
C GLU A 67 5.82 19.91 3.17
N GLU A 68 6.88 20.05 3.98
CA GLU A 68 7.73 21.24 4.00
C GLU A 68 8.46 21.43 2.67
N VAL A 69 9.11 20.38 2.15
CA VAL A 69 9.78 20.39 0.84
C VAL A 69 8.79 20.80 -0.25
N TYR A 70 7.60 20.21 -0.24
CA TYR A 70 6.55 20.60 -1.17
C TYR A 70 6.12 22.06 -1.01
N ALA A 71 5.90 22.56 0.20
CA ALA A 71 5.50 23.95 0.43
C ALA A 71 6.55 24.95 -0.09
N ASN A 72 7.83 24.57 -0.02
CA ASN A 72 8.95 25.42 -0.40
C ASN A 72 9.38 25.27 -1.87
N ARG A 73 8.88 24.25 -2.61
CA ARG A 73 9.27 23.91 -4.00
C ARG A 73 9.20 25.04 -5.03
N SER A 74 8.49 26.13 -4.74
CA SER A 74 8.32 27.26 -5.66
C SER A 74 8.96 28.55 -5.15
N GLN A 75 9.76 28.47 -4.08
CA GLN A 75 10.40 29.65 -3.48
C GLN A 75 11.68 30.08 -4.22
N SER A 76 12.37 29.17 -4.90
CA SER A 76 13.52 29.46 -5.75
C SER A 76 13.62 28.46 -6.91
N ASN A 77 14.53 28.72 -7.85
CA ASN A 77 14.80 27.80 -8.95
C ASN A 77 15.43 26.51 -8.43
N GLU A 78 16.34 26.61 -7.47
CA GLU A 78 17.02 25.47 -6.86
C GLU A 78 16.01 24.56 -6.14
N ALA A 79 15.06 25.13 -5.39
CA ALA A 79 14.00 24.36 -4.73
C ALA A 79 13.05 23.68 -5.73
N ALA A 80 12.82 24.29 -6.90
CA ALA A 80 12.01 23.70 -7.95
C ALA A 80 12.75 22.54 -8.66
N GLU A 81 14.06 22.70 -8.89
CA GLU A 81 14.92 21.63 -9.44
C GLU A 81 15.01 20.45 -8.47
N GLU A 82 15.30 20.69 -7.19
CA GLU A 82 15.34 19.65 -6.15
C GLU A 82 14.00 18.88 -6.04
N TRP A 83 12.87 19.60 -6.08
CA TRP A 83 11.55 18.97 -6.12
C TRP A 83 11.37 18.08 -7.35
N ASN A 84 11.76 18.55 -8.54
CA ASN A 84 11.61 17.78 -9.76
C ASN A 84 12.49 16.52 -9.75
N ASP A 85 13.74 16.65 -9.30
CA ASP A 85 14.67 15.52 -9.18
C ASP A 85 14.15 14.49 -8.18
N LEU A 86 13.65 14.94 -7.02
CA LEU A 86 12.98 14.06 -6.05
C LEU A 86 11.80 13.31 -6.69
N GLN A 87 10.92 14.01 -7.41
CA GLN A 87 9.78 13.36 -8.07
C GLN A 87 10.24 12.33 -9.09
N GLN A 88 11.30 12.62 -9.86
CA GLN A 88 11.83 11.66 -10.83
C GLN A 88 12.43 10.43 -10.17
N GLU A 89 13.22 10.58 -9.10
CA GLU A 89 13.76 9.44 -8.35
C GLU A 89 12.64 8.53 -7.80
N LEU A 90 11.56 9.13 -7.27
CA LEU A 90 10.39 8.37 -6.82
C LEU A 90 9.67 7.68 -8.00
N ILE A 91 9.54 8.34 -9.14
CA ILE A 91 8.93 7.76 -10.35
C ILE A 91 9.80 6.63 -10.90
N ASP A 92 11.11 6.77 -10.93
CA ASP A 92 12.02 5.74 -11.44
C ASP A 92 12.00 4.50 -10.55
N LYS A 93 11.90 4.69 -9.23
CA LYS A 93 11.88 3.59 -8.25
C LYS A 93 10.51 2.90 -8.12
N TYR A 94 9.43 3.67 -8.05
CA TYR A 94 8.08 3.16 -7.75
C TYR A 94 7.13 3.23 -8.93
N GLY A 95 7.52 3.91 -10.00
CA GLY A 95 6.65 4.20 -11.13
C GLY A 95 5.70 5.38 -10.92
N PHE A 96 5.66 5.95 -9.71
CA PHE A 96 4.87 7.13 -9.38
C PHE A 96 5.38 7.78 -8.09
N ALA A 97 5.13 9.07 -7.95
CA ALA A 97 5.28 9.79 -6.69
C ALA A 97 3.90 10.07 -6.08
N ILE A 98 3.67 9.63 -4.85
CA ILE A 98 2.47 9.98 -4.09
C ILE A 98 2.59 11.43 -3.66
N ALA A 99 1.52 12.21 -3.83
CA ALA A 99 1.52 13.59 -3.42
C ALA A 99 1.60 13.69 -1.88
N PRO A 100 2.31 14.69 -1.33
CA PRO A 100 2.50 14.81 0.12
C PRO A 100 1.20 14.79 0.93
N HIS A 101 0.12 15.39 0.40
CA HIS A 101 -1.18 15.49 1.06
C HIS A 101 -2.06 14.24 0.89
N THR A 102 -1.62 13.21 0.16
CA THR A 102 -2.35 11.95 -0.03
C THR A 102 -1.60 10.73 0.43
N THR A 103 -0.42 10.86 1.05
CA THR A 103 0.23 9.73 1.70
C THR A 103 -0.67 9.09 2.76
N PHE A 104 -0.38 7.83 3.12
CA PHE A 104 -1.12 7.13 4.17
C PHE A 104 -1.02 7.87 5.52
N THR A 105 0.15 8.44 5.83
CA THR A 105 0.35 9.28 7.02
C THR A 105 -0.43 10.61 6.92
N ALA A 106 -0.52 11.24 5.75
CA ALA A 106 -1.36 12.42 5.54
C ALA A 106 -2.85 12.12 5.77
N PHE A 107 -3.35 10.99 5.24
CA PHE A 107 -4.72 10.56 5.52
C PHE A 107 -4.96 10.32 7.01
N TYR A 108 -4.01 9.70 7.72
CA TYR A 108 -4.09 9.56 9.17
C TYR A 108 -4.18 10.92 9.89
N ASN A 109 -3.38 11.92 9.47
CA ASN A 109 -3.43 13.27 10.04
C ASN A 109 -4.79 13.93 9.77
N GLN A 110 -5.27 13.90 8.52
CA GLN A 110 -6.59 14.41 8.13
C GLN A 110 -7.73 13.76 8.92
N ILE A 111 -7.63 12.46 9.24
CA ILE A 111 -8.63 11.79 10.07
C ILE A 111 -8.65 12.39 11.49
N ASN A 112 -7.49 12.68 12.07
CA ASN A 112 -7.40 13.27 13.42
C ASN A 112 -7.88 14.73 13.43
N GLU A 113 -7.78 15.41 12.30
CA GLU A 113 -8.26 16.78 12.08
C GLU A 113 -9.73 16.84 11.65
N ASN A 114 -10.37 15.70 11.39
CA ASN A 114 -11.73 15.55 10.85
C ASN A 114 -11.92 16.08 9.41
N GLU A 115 -10.85 16.09 8.62
CA GLU A 115 -10.84 16.52 7.22
C GLU A 115 -10.86 15.37 6.22
N PHE A 116 -10.58 14.15 6.68
CA PHE A 116 -10.54 12.96 5.84
C PHE A 116 -11.88 12.66 5.16
N THR A 117 -11.81 12.31 3.88
CA THR A 117 -12.94 11.79 3.10
C THR A 117 -12.54 10.53 2.34
N THR A 118 -13.46 9.59 2.22
CA THR A 118 -13.24 8.38 1.41
C THR A 118 -13.02 8.71 -0.06
N ASP A 119 -13.61 9.79 -0.57
CA ASP A 119 -13.39 10.28 -1.93
C ASP A 119 -11.94 10.71 -2.17
N SER A 120 -11.29 11.34 -1.19
CA SER A 120 -9.87 11.70 -1.30
C SER A 120 -8.96 10.48 -1.40
N LEU A 121 -9.24 9.42 -0.63
CA LEU A 121 -8.54 8.14 -0.74
C LEU A 121 -8.78 7.49 -2.12
N ARG A 122 -10.03 7.46 -2.59
CA ARG A 122 -10.34 6.92 -3.93
C ARG A 122 -9.60 7.69 -5.03
N GLN A 123 -9.53 9.01 -4.92
CA GLN A 123 -8.80 9.82 -5.90
C GLN A 123 -7.31 9.48 -5.89
N ALA A 124 -6.70 9.35 -4.71
CA ALA A 124 -5.29 8.99 -4.61
C ALA A 124 -4.97 7.60 -5.17
N MET A 125 -5.87 6.62 -5.00
CA MET A 125 -5.78 5.30 -5.63
C MET A 125 -5.89 5.40 -7.16
N ARG A 126 -6.86 6.17 -7.67
CA ARG A 126 -7.04 6.40 -9.11
C ARG A 126 -5.83 7.09 -9.76
N ASP A 127 -5.21 8.02 -9.04
CA ASP A 127 -4.01 8.72 -9.52
C ASP A 127 -2.85 7.75 -9.75
N ILE A 128 -2.79 6.63 -9.00
CA ILE A 128 -1.83 5.53 -9.21
C ILE A 128 -2.23 4.69 -10.42
N GLU A 129 -3.51 4.29 -10.52
CA GLU A 129 -4.01 3.43 -11.63
C GLU A 129 -3.87 4.09 -13.00
N GLN A 130 -3.92 5.42 -13.05
CA GLN A 130 -3.81 6.20 -14.29
C GLN A 130 -2.37 6.37 -14.78
N LYS A 131 -1.37 5.86 -14.08
CA LYS A 131 0.04 6.01 -14.47
C LYS A 131 0.36 5.22 -15.71
N VAL A 132 0.97 5.91 -16.67
CA VAL A 132 1.37 5.39 -17.98
C VAL A 132 2.88 5.36 -18.05
N PHE A 133 3.41 4.25 -18.55
CA PHE A 133 4.83 4.02 -18.76
C PHE A 133 5.04 3.80 -20.24
N ASP A 134 5.89 4.62 -20.84
CA ASP A 134 6.37 4.43 -22.20
C ASP A 134 7.50 3.39 -22.15
N LEU A 135 7.24 2.16 -22.61
CA LEU A 135 8.29 1.13 -22.76
C LEU A 135 9.17 1.42 -23.98
N ASP A 136 8.57 1.98 -25.02
CA ASP A 136 9.21 2.47 -26.24
C ASP A 136 8.31 3.51 -26.91
N ASP A 137 8.75 4.09 -28.04
CA ASP A 137 8.04 5.15 -28.77
C ASP A 137 6.59 4.79 -29.20
N VAL A 138 6.17 3.53 -29.12
CA VAL A 138 4.85 3.05 -29.55
C VAL A 138 4.08 2.27 -28.49
N THR A 139 4.74 1.79 -27.43
CA THR A 139 4.17 0.88 -26.44
C THR A 139 4.02 1.57 -25.10
N GLN A 140 2.78 1.85 -24.75
CA GLN A 140 2.40 2.34 -23.43
C GLN A 140 1.83 1.19 -22.60
N ILE A 141 2.30 1.06 -21.36
CA ILE A 141 1.71 0.15 -20.38
C ILE A 141 1.18 0.94 -19.18
N LYS A 142 0.16 0.39 -18.53
CA LYS A 142 -0.35 0.87 -17.25
C LYS A 142 -0.21 -0.26 -16.23
N PRO A 143 0.93 -0.37 -15.54
CA PRO A 143 1.23 -1.50 -14.68
C PRO A 143 0.33 -1.57 -13.44
N TYR A 144 -0.36 -0.48 -13.11
CA TYR A 144 -1.29 -0.40 -11.98
C TYR A 144 -2.75 -0.28 -12.41
N GLU A 145 -3.07 -0.49 -13.70
CA GLU A 145 -4.45 -0.49 -14.16
C GLU A 145 -5.26 -1.53 -13.38
N ASP A 146 -6.46 -1.12 -12.94
CA ASP A 146 -7.43 -1.93 -12.19
C ASP A 146 -6.93 -2.47 -10.83
N LEU A 147 -5.81 -1.97 -10.30
CA LEU A 147 -5.23 -2.44 -9.04
C LEU A 147 -6.16 -2.29 -7.82
N PHE A 148 -7.00 -1.25 -7.81
CA PHE A 148 -7.96 -0.96 -6.75
C PHE A 148 -9.42 -1.05 -7.26
N GLU A 149 -9.67 -1.76 -8.37
CA GLU A 149 -11.01 -1.88 -8.98
C GLU A 149 -12.05 -2.41 -7.98
N ASP A 150 -11.66 -3.39 -7.16
CA ASP A 150 -12.51 -4.01 -6.14
C ASP A 150 -12.66 -3.15 -4.85
N PHE A 151 -11.96 -2.01 -4.74
CA PHE A 151 -12.03 -1.11 -3.58
C PHE A 151 -13.25 -0.17 -3.67
N ASP A 152 -14.45 -0.70 -3.45
CA ASP A 152 -15.70 0.08 -3.55
C ASP A 152 -16.01 0.89 -2.27
N ILE A 153 -15.61 2.16 -2.25
CA ILE A 153 -15.91 3.04 -1.10
C ILE A 153 -17.41 3.36 -0.91
N ASP A 154 -18.26 3.06 -1.88
CA ASP A 154 -19.71 3.29 -1.82
C ASP A 154 -20.49 2.05 -1.39
N SER A 155 -19.80 0.93 -1.19
CA SER A 155 -20.39 -0.32 -0.75
C SER A 155 -21.18 -0.16 0.54
N LYS A 156 -22.39 -0.73 0.55
CA LYS A 156 -23.26 -0.75 1.74
C LYS A 156 -22.67 -1.58 2.88
N SER A 157 -21.74 -2.48 2.57
CA SER A 157 -21.00 -3.28 3.54
C SER A 157 -20.07 -2.43 4.41
N LEU A 158 -19.58 -1.30 3.89
CA LEU A 158 -18.80 -0.33 4.67
C LEU A 158 -19.69 0.51 5.61
N GLY A 159 -20.99 0.61 5.34
CA GLY A 159 -21.93 1.45 6.08
C GLY A 159 -23.10 1.90 5.21
N ALA A 160 -24.25 2.12 5.85
CA ALA A 160 -25.47 2.53 5.15
C ALA A 160 -25.42 3.99 4.69
N THR A 161 -24.66 4.83 5.40
CA THR A 161 -24.50 6.26 5.10
C THR A 161 -23.05 6.61 4.76
N PRO A 162 -22.79 7.66 3.96
CA PRO A 162 -21.42 8.12 3.68
C PRO A 162 -20.60 8.38 4.95
N ARG A 163 -21.25 8.88 6.01
CA ARG A 163 -20.60 9.11 7.31
C ARG A 163 -20.14 7.82 7.98
N GLU A 164 -20.93 6.75 7.91
CA GLU A 164 -20.56 5.44 8.46
C GLU A 164 -19.42 4.81 7.67
N ARG A 165 -19.46 4.91 6.33
CA ARG A 165 -18.38 4.43 5.46
C ARG A 165 -17.06 5.16 5.74
N ASN A 166 -17.13 6.48 5.85
CA ASN A 166 -15.98 7.31 6.20
C ASN A 166 -15.41 6.94 7.57
N ARG A 167 -16.27 6.73 8.58
CA ARG A 167 -15.84 6.30 9.91
C ARG A 167 -15.15 4.93 9.87
N LEU A 168 -15.72 3.94 9.18
CA LEU A 168 -15.16 2.58 9.16
C LEU A 168 -13.78 2.54 8.50
N LEU A 169 -13.61 3.21 7.36
CA LEU A 169 -12.31 3.30 6.69
C LEU A 169 -11.30 4.09 7.52
N ALA A 170 -11.73 5.20 8.13
CA ALA A 170 -10.89 5.96 9.04
C ALA A 170 -10.41 5.13 10.24
N ASP A 171 -11.28 4.31 10.84
CA ASP A 171 -10.93 3.43 11.96
C ASP A 171 -9.87 2.39 11.56
N VAL A 172 -9.96 1.83 10.34
CA VAL A 172 -8.95 0.89 9.83
C VAL A 172 -7.64 1.58 9.50
N ILE A 173 -7.68 2.76 8.88
CA ILE A 173 -6.47 3.57 8.62
C ILE A 173 -5.76 3.90 9.93
N LYS A 174 -6.48 4.33 10.97
CA LYS A 174 -5.90 4.58 12.30
C LYS A 174 -5.20 3.37 12.89
N LYS A 175 -5.81 2.18 12.77
CA LYS A 175 -5.22 0.94 13.29
C LYS A 175 -3.99 0.51 12.50
N LEU A 176 -4.03 0.65 11.17
CA LEU A 176 -2.91 0.33 10.30
C LEU A 176 -1.74 1.30 10.51
N GLN A 177 -1.99 2.59 10.77
CA GLN A 177 -0.93 3.59 10.98
C GLN A 177 0.03 3.23 12.14
N ALA A 178 -0.45 2.50 13.14
CA ALA A 178 0.38 2.03 14.26
C ALA A 178 1.48 1.04 13.84
N VAL A 179 1.40 0.50 12.62
CA VAL A 179 2.39 -0.44 12.06
C VAL A 179 3.23 0.32 11.04
N ASN A 180 4.53 0.47 11.28
CA ASN A 180 5.42 1.05 10.28
C ASN A 180 5.90 -0.03 9.31
N LEU A 181 5.38 -0.05 8.08
CA LEU A 181 5.70 -1.13 7.13
C LEU A 181 7.14 -1.02 6.58
N SER A 182 7.74 0.17 6.57
CA SER A 182 9.12 0.39 6.11
C SER A 182 10.18 -0.21 7.04
N GLU A 183 9.81 -0.59 8.26
CA GLU A 183 10.72 -1.30 9.18
C GLU A 183 10.83 -2.81 8.88
N TYR A 184 9.97 -3.33 8.01
CA TYR A 184 9.94 -4.73 7.61
C TYR A 184 10.59 -4.88 6.23
N GLY A 185 11.43 -5.91 6.08
CA GLY A 185 11.98 -6.26 4.76
C GLY A 185 10.89 -6.80 3.82
N ALA A 186 11.18 -6.80 2.51
CA ALA A 186 10.26 -7.29 1.47
C ALA A 186 9.72 -8.69 1.76
N ASP A 187 10.58 -9.60 2.26
CA ASP A 187 10.18 -10.97 2.64
C ASP A 187 9.09 -10.99 3.72
N ALA A 188 9.22 -10.13 4.75
CA ALA A 188 8.27 -10.09 5.86
C ALA A 188 6.91 -9.56 5.42
N LEU A 189 6.87 -8.61 4.48
CA LEU A 189 5.62 -8.14 3.89
C LEU A 189 5.01 -9.19 2.97
N GLY A 190 5.81 -9.88 2.15
CA GLY A 190 5.36 -11.00 1.32
C GLY A 190 4.72 -12.10 2.16
N ASP A 191 5.38 -12.52 3.24
CA ASP A 191 4.87 -13.50 4.20
C ASP A 191 3.56 -13.02 4.86
N ALA A 192 3.45 -11.72 5.16
CA ALA A 192 2.23 -11.14 5.70
C ALA A 192 1.08 -11.16 4.69
N TYR A 193 1.33 -10.81 3.43
CA TYR A 193 0.34 -10.91 2.35
C TYR A 193 -0.11 -12.35 2.13
N GLU A 194 0.81 -13.31 2.10
CA GLU A 194 0.49 -14.73 1.97
C GLU A 194 -0.38 -15.20 3.14
N TYR A 195 -0.04 -14.80 4.37
CA TYR A 195 -0.87 -15.08 5.54
C TYR A 195 -2.29 -14.51 5.39
N LEU A 196 -2.42 -13.24 4.99
CA LEU A 196 -3.72 -12.60 4.80
C LEU A 196 -4.56 -13.35 3.74
N ILE A 197 -3.99 -13.64 2.58
CA ILE A 197 -4.66 -14.39 1.49
C ILE A 197 -5.10 -15.77 2.00
N GLY A 198 -4.26 -16.48 2.76
CA GLY A 198 -4.63 -17.75 3.39
C GLY A 198 -5.81 -17.64 4.35
N GLN A 199 -5.84 -16.61 5.20
CA GLN A 199 -6.97 -16.35 6.11
C GLN A 199 -8.26 -16.05 5.34
N PHE A 200 -8.19 -15.25 4.27
CA PHE A 200 -9.34 -14.96 3.42
C PHE A 200 -9.86 -16.22 2.72
N ALA A 201 -8.96 -17.04 2.18
CA ALA A 201 -9.34 -18.30 1.55
C ALA A 201 -10.05 -19.24 2.54
N ALA A 202 -9.53 -19.37 3.77
CA ALA A 202 -10.18 -20.16 4.82
C ALA A 202 -11.55 -19.60 5.23
N GLY A 203 -11.73 -18.28 5.19
CA GLY A 203 -12.98 -17.58 5.49
C GLY A 203 -14.03 -17.57 4.37
N SER A 204 -13.63 -17.78 3.11
CA SER A 204 -14.51 -17.64 1.93
C SER A 204 -15.60 -18.72 1.79
N GLY A 205 -15.41 -19.89 2.41
CA GLY A 205 -16.37 -21.00 2.33
C GLY A 205 -16.61 -21.54 0.91
N LYS A 206 -15.78 -21.18 -0.07
CA LYS A 206 -15.92 -21.61 -1.48
C LYS A 206 -15.84 -23.14 -1.59
N LYS A 207 -16.67 -23.70 -2.48
CA LYS A 207 -16.77 -25.16 -2.74
C LYS A 207 -16.35 -25.59 -4.13
N ALA A 208 -16.10 -24.64 -5.03
CA ALA A 208 -15.67 -24.87 -6.41
C ALA A 208 -14.90 -23.64 -6.93
N GLY A 209 -14.15 -23.82 -8.03
CA GLY A 209 -13.31 -22.79 -8.62
C GLY A 209 -11.84 -22.91 -8.22
N GLU A 210 -11.10 -21.82 -8.34
CA GLU A 210 -9.71 -21.73 -7.91
C GLU A 210 -9.62 -21.56 -6.40
N PHE A 211 -8.65 -22.24 -5.79
CA PHE A 211 -8.39 -22.22 -4.35
C PHE A 211 -6.98 -21.73 -4.08
N TYR A 212 -6.79 -21.09 -2.92
CA TYR A 212 -5.45 -20.75 -2.43
C TYR A 212 -4.59 -22.01 -2.30
N THR A 213 -3.38 -21.95 -2.81
CA THR A 213 -2.40 -23.04 -2.72
C THR A 213 -1.52 -22.81 -1.50
N PRO A 214 -1.53 -23.70 -0.48
CA PRO A 214 -0.71 -23.53 0.71
C PRO A 214 0.79 -23.45 0.39
N GLN A 215 1.52 -22.61 1.13
CA GLN A 215 2.96 -22.35 0.99
C GLN A 215 3.82 -23.62 0.85
N ALA A 216 3.52 -24.66 1.63
CA ALA A 216 4.24 -25.94 1.58
C ALA A 216 4.07 -26.66 0.23
N VAL A 217 2.89 -26.56 -0.39
CA VAL A 217 2.61 -27.16 -1.70
C VAL A 217 3.30 -26.34 -2.79
N SER A 218 3.19 -25.02 -2.75
CA SER A 218 3.89 -24.12 -3.69
C SER A 218 5.40 -24.32 -3.64
N SER A 219 5.98 -24.38 -2.43
CA SER A 219 7.41 -24.62 -2.23
C SER A 219 7.87 -25.98 -2.76
N LEU A 220 7.07 -27.03 -2.55
CA LEU A 220 7.35 -28.36 -3.07
C LEU A 220 7.35 -28.37 -4.61
N ILE A 221 6.31 -27.80 -5.23
CA ILE A 221 6.19 -27.73 -6.68
C ILE A 221 7.34 -26.90 -7.27
N THR A 222 7.66 -25.74 -6.69
CA THR A 222 8.79 -24.91 -7.12
C THR A 222 10.09 -25.69 -7.09
N ARG A 223 10.40 -26.39 -5.99
CA ARG A 223 11.62 -27.22 -5.88
C ARG A 223 11.66 -28.36 -6.89
N ILE A 224 10.52 -28.96 -7.22
CA ILE A 224 10.43 -29.98 -8.26
C ILE A 224 10.73 -29.37 -9.63
N VAL A 225 10.11 -28.24 -9.95
CA VAL A 225 10.24 -27.56 -11.26
C VAL A 225 11.63 -26.96 -11.49
N THR A 226 12.28 -26.49 -10.43
CA THR A 226 13.63 -25.91 -10.46
C THR A 226 14.74 -26.93 -10.20
N SER A 227 14.39 -28.21 -9.97
CA SER A 227 15.36 -29.28 -9.76
C SER A 227 16.35 -29.38 -10.93
N GLY A 228 17.65 -29.42 -10.62
CA GLY A 228 18.71 -29.47 -11.63
C GLY A 228 18.93 -28.17 -12.41
N LYS A 229 18.30 -27.07 -12.02
CA LYS A 229 18.47 -25.74 -12.65
C LYS A 229 19.09 -24.69 -11.71
N ALA A 230 19.76 -25.12 -10.64
CA ALA A 230 20.34 -24.23 -9.62
C ALA A 230 21.35 -23.22 -10.21
N ASP A 231 22.03 -23.57 -11.30
CA ASP A 231 23.06 -22.73 -11.94
C ASP A 231 22.52 -21.85 -13.09
N LYS A 232 21.20 -21.86 -13.34
CA LYS A 232 20.58 -21.01 -14.36
C LYS A 232 20.04 -19.74 -13.71
N HIS A 233 20.72 -18.62 -13.94
CA HIS A 233 20.15 -17.30 -13.64
C HIS A 233 18.99 -17.01 -14.59
N GLY A 234 17.88 -16.51 -14.04
CA GLY A 234 16.65 -16.20 -14.78
C GLY A 234 16.88 -15.16 -15.88
N TYR A 235 16.00 -15.18 -16.89
CA TYR A 235 15.96 -14.24 -18.02
C TYR A 235 15.62 -12.82 -17.57
#